data_AF-A0A540WCY1-F1
#
_entry.id   AF-A0A540WCY1-F1
#
_cell.length_a   1.000
_cell.length_b   1.000
_cell.length_c   1.000
_cell.angle_alpha   90.00
_cell.angle_beta   90.00
_cell.angle_gamma   90.00
#
_symmetry.space_group_name_H-M   'P 1'
#
loop_
_entity.id
_entity.type
_entity.pdbx_description
1 polymer ?
#
loop_
_entity_poly.entity_id
_entity_poly.type
_entity_poly.pdbx_seq_one_letter_code
_entity_poly.pdbx_strand_id
1 'polypeptide(L)'
;MITSEGPSGPCGQYYSEVIRTVSNGIQICGNSPIPSGYVITSNYTLGACGIYQAANLTAAYNGMQFCGNSPIPANYVITGNYTVNSCGQYLGGSLGIVYNGITACADSPIPSGYWVSAGYFQTAACGMYQAEKLSNS
;
A
#
# COMPACT_ATOMS: atom_id res chain seq x y z
N MET A 1 -4.83 6.46 -13.84
CA MET A 1 -4.70 7.01 -12.47
C MET A 1 -5.39 8.35 -12.41
N ILE A 2 -6.37 8.51 -11.53
CA ILE A 2 -7.06 9.79 -11.31
C ILE A 2 -6.08 10.71 -10.56
N THR A 3 -5.64 11.79 -11.19
CA THR A 3 -4.62 12.72 -10.64
C THR A 3 -5.19 14.07 -10.20
N SER A 4 -6.41 14.36 -10.64
CA SER A 4 -7.20 15.48 -10.17
C SER A 4 -8.66 15.28 -10.57
N GLU A 5 -9.56 15.91 -9.83
CA GLU A 5 -10.97 16.03 -10.12
C GLU A 5 -11.46 17.45 -9.87
N GLY A 6 -12.43 17.90 -10.66
CA GLY A 6 -13.05 19.20 -10.42
C GLY A 6 -14.11 19.58 -11.45
N PRO A 7 -14.91 20.61 -11.13
CA PRO A 7 -15.98 21.10 -12.01
C PRO A 7 -15.46 21.91 -13.21
N SER A 8 -14.15 22.02 -13.40
CA SER A 8 -13.50 22.94 -14.36
C SER A 8 -13.09 22.28 -15.69
N GLY A 9 -13.75 21.21 -16.10
CA GLY A 9 -13.45 20.49 -17.35
C GLY A 9 -14.41 20.79 -18.51
N PRO A 10 -14.19 20.14 -19.68
CA PRO A 10 -15.11 20.24 -20.83
C PRO A 10 -16.51 19.66 -20.54
N CYS A 11 -16.70 19.04 -19.37
CA CYS A 11 -17.91 18.36 -18.94
C CYS A 11 -18.98 19.31 -18.33
N GLY A 12 -18.79 20.63 -18.36
CA GLY A 12 -19.79 21.59 -17.87
C GLY A 12 -20.01 21.49 -16.36
N GLN A 13 -21.23 21.18 -15.90
CA GLN A 13 -21.56 21.10 -14.46
C GLN A 13 -21.13 19.79 -13.79
N TYR A 14 -20.60 18.83 -14.55
CA TYR A 14 -20.16 17.54 -14.01
C TYR A 14 -18.69 17.61 -13.57
N TYR A 15 -18.34 16.82 -12.56
CA TYR A 15 -16.94 16.59 -12.20
C TYR A 15 -16.20 15.95 -13.37
N SER A 16 -15.07 16.53 -13.73
CA SER A 16 -14.13 15.98 -14.70
C SER A 16 -12.93 15.40 -13.97
N GLU A 17 -12.43 14.25 -14.43
CA GLU A 17 -11.26 13.58 -13.89
C GLU A 17 -10.09 13.67 -14.88
N VAL A 18 -8.89 13.96 -14.37
CA VAL A 18 -7.66 13.90 -15.18
C VAL A 18 -6.99 12.55 -14.96
N ILE A 19 -7.03 11.73 -15.99
CA ILE A 19 -6.45 10.38 -15.98
C ILE A 19 -5.05 10.41 -16.59
N ARG A 20 -4.07 9.87 -15.87
CA ARG A 20 -2.70 9.65 -16.35
C ARG A 20 -2.30 8.19 -16.27
N THR A 21 -1.35 7.80 -17.12
CA THR A 21 -0.66 6.50 -17.00
C THR A 21 0.07 6.44 -15.67
N VAL A 22 0.09 5.26 -15.04
CA VAL A 22 0.83 5.06 -13.79
C VAL A 22 2.34 5.22 -14.03
N SER A 23 3.02 5.86 -13.09
CA SER A 23 4.47 5.95 -13.03
C SER A 23 4.92 5.89 -11.57
N ASN A 24 6.19 5.57 -11.32
CA ASN A 24 6.72 5.57 -9.97
C ASN A 24 6.66 7.00 -9.38
N GLY A 25 6.14 7.14 -8.16
CA GLY A 25 5.96 8.41 -7.48
C GLY A 25 4.76 9.22 -7.98
N ILE A 26 3.81 8.58 -8.68
CA ILE A 26 2.62 9.28 -9.17
C ILE A 26 1.71 9.69 -8.01
N GLN A 27 1.35 10.97 -7.99
CA GLN A 27 0.28 11.49 -7.15
C GLN A 27 -1.08 11.11 -7.73
N ILE A 28 -1.95 10.59 -6.88
CA ILE A 28 -3.31 10.17 -7.22
C ILE A 28 -4.32 10.73 -6.23
N CYS A 29 -5.58 10.81 -6.64
CA CYS A 29 -6.70 11.01 -5.74
C CYS A 29 -7.13 9.66 -5.13
N GLY A 30 -7.64 9.68 -3.91
CA GLY A 30 -7.92 8.50 -3.10
C GLY A 30 -9.04 7.60 -3.63
N ASN A 31 -9.84 8.10 -4.58
CA ASN A 31 -10.79 7.32 -5.37
C ASN A 31 -10.15 6.60 -6.58
N SER A 32 -8.90 6.89 -6.91
CA SER A 32 -8.21 6.20 -8.00
C SER A 32 -7.98 4.73 -7.65
N PRO A 33 -8.27 3.78 -8.55
CA PRO A 33 -7.86 2.40 -8.37
C PRO A 33 -6.32 2.32 -8.31
N ILE A 34 -5.81 1.39 -7.50
CA ILE A 34 -4.38 1.15 -7.31
C ILE A 34 -3.96 -0.03 -8.20
N PRO A 35 -3.05 0.17 -9.18
CA PRO A 35 -2.58 -0.90 -10.05
C PRO A 35 -1.84 -1.98 -9.29
N SER A 36 -1.89 -3.21 -9.82
CA SER A 36 -1.07 -4.32 -9.32
C SER A 36 0.41 -3.94 -9.29
N GLY A 37 1.11 -4.29 -8.22
CA GLY A 37 2.54 -3.99 -8.07
C GLY A 37 2.85 -2.57 -7.58
N TYR A 38 1.85 -1.73 -7.32
CA TYR A 38 2.02 -0.42 -6.71
C TYR A 38 1.46 -0.39 -5.30
N VAL A 39 2.05 0.46 -4.46
CA VAL A 39 1.59 0.68 -3.08
C VAL A 39 1.55 2.15 -2.74
N ILE A 40 0.69 2.51 -1.79
CA ILE A 40 0.64 3.85 -1.21
C ILE A 40 1.84 4.05 -0.28
N THR A 41 2.60 5.11 -0.51
CA THR A 41 3.76 5.51 0.32
C THR A 41 3.53 6.79 1.12
N SER A 42 2.49 7.56 0.77
CA SER A 42 2.06 8.72 1.54
C SER A 42 0.60 9.05 1.30
N ASN A 43 -0.07 9.63 2.29
CA ASN A 43 -1.41 10.22 2.20
C ASN A 43 -1.36 11.69 2.63
N TYR A 44 -2.05 12.59 1.93
CA TYR A 44 -2.09 14.02 2.23
C TYR A 44 -3.31 14.69 1.61
N THR A 45 -3.62 15.92 2.00
CA THR A 45 -4.70 16.71 1.39
C THR A 45 -4.18 17.46 0.17
N LEU A 46 -4.93 17.40 -0.93
CA LEU A 46 -4.64 18.16 -2.14
C LEU A 46 -5.93 18.72 -2.72
N GLY A 47 -5.99 20.04 -2.93
CA GLY A 47 -7.20 20.70 -3.46
C GLY A 47 -7.63 20.18 -4.83
N ALA A 48 -6.70 19.68 -5.64
CA ALA A 48 -6.99 19.07 -6.93
C ALA A 48 -7.75 17.74 -6.83
N CYS A 49 -7.86 17.11 -5.66
CA CYS A 49 -8.64 15.89 -5.44
C CYS A 49 -10.00 16.15 -4.78
N GLY A 50 -10.44 17.41 -4.70
CA GLY A 50 -11.73 17.78 -4.16
C GLY A 50 -11.94 17.27 -2.73
N ILE A 51 -12.91 16.37 -2.56
CA ILE A 51 -13.26 15.78 -1.26
C ILE A 51 -12.39 14.59 -0.87
N TYR A 52 -11.62 14.03 -1.80
CA TYR A 52 -10.77 12.88 -1.55
C TYR A 52 -9.39 13.31 -1.08
N GLN A 53 -8.78 12.48 -0.23
CA GLN A 53 -7.34 12.62 0.06
C GLN A 53 -6.53 12.29 -1.18
N ALA A 54 -5.33 12.86 -1.29
CA ALA A 54 -4.33 12.45 -2.26
C ALA A 54 -3.39 11.40 -1.66
N ALA A 55 -2.80 10.61 -2.53
CA ALA A 55 -1.80 9.62 -2.18
C ALA A 55 -0.66 9.59 -3.21
N ASN A 56 0.54 9.20 -2.78
CA ASN A 56 1.61 8.84 -3.73
C ASN A 56 1.68 7.33 -3.88
N LEU A 57 1.77 6.87 -5.13
CA LEU A 57 2.01 5.48 -5.45
C LEU A 57 3.45 5.25 -5.90
N THR A 58 4.05 4.20 -5.38
CA THR A 58 5.40 3.75 -5.74
C THR A 58 5.33 2.29 -6.16
N ALA A 59 6.09 1.92 -7.20
CA ALA A 59 6.20 0.53 -7.60
C ALA A 59 6.89 -0.25 -6.48
N ALA A 60 6.35 -1.43 -6.15
CA ALA A 60 6.80 -2.18 -5.00
C ALA A 60 8.24 -2.68 -5.16
N TYR A 61 9.02 -2.57 -4.10
CA TYR A 61 10.39 -3.08 -4.03
C TYR A 61 10.69 -3.62 -2.64
N ASN A 62 11.69 -4.50 -2.54
CA ASN A 62 12.02 -5.18 -1.30
C ASN A 62 12.49 -4.19 -0.22
N GLY A 63 11.93 -4.29 0.98
CA GLY A 63 12.28 -3.43 2.13
C GLY A 63 11.65 -2.04 2.11
N MET A 64 10.73 -1.76 1.19
CA MET A 64 10.09 -0.44 1.12
C MET A 64 9.11 -0.20 2.27
N GLN A 65 8.90 1.07 2.58
CA GLN A 65 7.82 1.50 3.47
C GLN A 65 6.52 1.63 2.68
N PHE A 66 5.41 1.30 3.33
CA PHE A 66 4.08 1.46 2.74
C PHE A 66 3.09 1.93 3.81
N CYS A 67 1.94 2.44 3.36
CA CYS A 67 0.81 2.78 4.22
C CYS A 67 -0.20 1.64 4.27
N GLY A 68 -0.73 1.33 5.44
CA GLY A 68 -1.62 0.18 5.69
C GLY A 68 -2.98 0.26 4.99
N ASN A 69 -3.35 1.41 4.40
CA ASN A 69 -4.49 1.52 3.50
C ASN A 69 -4.18 1.08 2.05
N SER A 70 -2.94 0.69 1.77
CA SER A 70 -2.51 0.18 0.48
C SER A 70 -2.86 -1.30 0.31
N PRO A 71 -3.20 -1.76 -0.89
CA PRO A 71 -3.12 -3.17 -1.21
C PRO A 71 -1.68 -3.65 -1.09
N ILE A 72 -1.52 -4.93 -0.73
CA ILE A 72 -0.23 -5.62 -0.72
C ILE A 72 -0.06 -6.34 -2.06
N PRO A 73 1.01 -6.10 -2.82
CA PRO A 73 1.23 -6.74 -4.10
C PRO A 73 1.47 -8.25 -3.99
N ALA A 74 1.21 -8.97 -5.09
CA ALA A 74 1.56 -10.38 -5.18
C ALA A 74 3.05 -10.61 -4.91
N ASN A 75 3.37 -11.70 -4.21
CA ASN A 75 4.73 -12.07 -3.77
C ASN A 75 5.36 -11.11 -2.74
N TYR A 76 4.61 -10.17 -2.18
CA TYR A 76 5.04 -9.37 -1.05
C TYR A 76 4.30 -9.75 0.22
N VAL A 77 4.97 -9.54 1.35
CA VAL A 77 4.40 -9.70 2.69
C VAL A 77 4.78 -8.52 3.56
N ILE A 78 3.96 -8.25 4.57
CA ILE A 78 4.27 -7.27 5.62
C ILE A 78 5.33 -7.90 6.53
N THR A 79 6.49 -7.26 6.64
CA THR A 79 7.61 -7.71 7.49
C THR A 79 7.73 -6.89 8.77
N GLY A 80 6.98 -5.80 8.86
CA GLY A 80 6.91 -4.99 10.06
C GLY A 80 5.78 -3.97 10.00
N ASN A 81 5.29 -3.57 11.18
CA ASN A 81 4.20 -2.64 11.38
C ASN A 81 4.64 -1.54 12.34
N TYR A 82 4.60 -0.29 11.89
CA TYR A 82 5.03 0.86 12.67
C TYR A 82 4.48 2.18 12.10
N THR A 83 4.51 3.24 12.90
CA THR A 83 4.06 4.56 12.45
C THR A 83 5.00 5.09 11.37
N VAL A 84 4.41 5.41 10.21
CA VAL A 84 5.10 6.08 9.11
C VAL A 84 4.49 7.46 8.96
N ASN A 85 5.27 8.51 9.19
CA ASN A 85 4.77 9.89 9.25
C ASN A 85 4.03 10.32 7.98
N SER A 86 4.45 9.82 6.81
CA SER A 86 3.82 10.14 5.53
C SER A 86 2.45 9.48 5.33
N CYS A 87 2.07 8.50 6.15
CA CYS A 87 0.82 7.77 6.02
C CYS A 87 -0.38 8.43 6.70
N GLY A 88 -0.17 9.55 7.39
CA GLY A 88 -1.23 10.28 8.09
C GLY A 88 -1.81 9.45 9.23
N GLN A 89 -3.12 9.20 9.20
CA GLN A 89 -3.83 8.42 10.22
C GLN A 89 -3.66 6.90 10.10
N TYR A 90 -3.12 6.42 8.98
CA TYR A 90 -2.97 4.98 8.75
C TYR A 90 -1.66 4.49 9.37
N LEU A 91 -1.72 3.33 10.01
CA LEU A 91 -0.51 2.59 10.37
C LEU A 91 0.27 2.27 9.08
N GLY A 92 1.59 2.32 9.12
CA GLY A 92 2.43 1.90 8.02
C GLY A 92 3.20 0.64 8.36
N GLY A 93 4.13 0.29 7.49
CA GLY A 93 4.97 -0.86 7.72
C GLY A 93 6.05 -1.00 6.68
N SER A 94 6.74 -2.14 6.72
CA SER A 94 7.69 -2.56 5.70
C SER A 94 7.17 -3.73 4.91
N LEU A 95 7.44 -3.71 3.60
CA LEU A 95 7.18 -4.84 2.70
C LEU A 95 8.47 -5.61 2.44
N GLY A 96 8.35 -6.93 2.36
CA GLY A 96 9.41 -7.84 1.91
C GLY A 96 8.93 -8.73 0.77
N ILE A 97 9.83 -9.06 -0.15
CA ILE A 97 9.57 -10.12 -1.13
C ILE A 97 9.56 -11.46 -0.40
N VAL A 98 8.53 -12.26 -0.63
CA VAL A 98 8.37 -13.58 -0.01
C VAL A 98 9.49 -14.53 -0.44
N TYR A 99 10.01 -15.31 0.52
CA TYR A 99 10.97 -16.39 0.29
C TYR A 99 10.76 -17.50 1.30
N ASN A 100 11.33 -18.69 1.07
CA ASN A 100 11.15 -19.83 1.98
C ASN A 100 11.71 -19.53 3.38
N GLY A 101 10.86 -19.60 4.39
CA GLY A 101 11.20 -19.32 5.78
C GLY A 101 11.17 -17.84 6.16
N ILE A 102 10.58 -16.97 5.34
CA ILE A 102 10.38 -15.55 5.68
C ILE A 102 9.48 -15.41 6.90
N THR A 103 9.80 -14.46 7.77
CA THR A 103 8.91 -14.01 8.84
C THR A 103 8.04 -12.87 8.31
N ALA A 104 6.73 -13.09 8.28
CA ALA A 104 5.72 -12.09 7.96
C ALA A 104 4.90 -11.75 9.22
N CYS A 105 4.26 -10.60 9.23
CA CYS A 105 3.28 -10.25 10.25
C CYS A 105 1.94 -10.92 9.94
N ALA A 106 1.18 -11.31 10.97
CA ALA A 106 -0.06 -12.10 10.83
C ALA A 106 -1.20 -11.34 10.14
N ASP A 107 -1.10 -10.02 10.01
CA ASP A 107 -1.97 -9.16 9.21
C ASP A 107 -1.58 -9.12 7.71
N SER A 108 -0.44 -9.71 7.35
CA SER A 108 -0.03 -9.86 5.96
C SER A 108 -0.88 -10.90 5.23
N PRO A 109 -1.20 -10.68 3.94
CA PRO A 109 -1.69 -11.76 3.12
C PRO A 109 -0.62 -12.86 2.95
N ILE A 110 -1.08 -14.10 2.78
CA ILE A 110 -0.23 -15.24 2.44
C ILE A 110 -0.18 -15.35 0.91
N PRO A 111 1.00 -15.19 0.28
CA PRO A 111 1.13 -15.32 -1.17
C PRO A 111 0.81 -16.74 -1.65
N SER A 112 0.32 -16.86 -2.89
CA SER A 112 0.04 -18.16 -3.52
C SER A 112 1.27 -19.07 -3.49
N GLY A 113 1.08 -20.34 -3.10
CA GLY A 113 2.16 -21.32 -3.00
C GLY A 113 2.94 -21.31 -1.68
N TYR A 114 2.60 -20.40 -0.76
CA TYR A 114 3.14 -20.38 0.61
C TYR A 114 2.10 -20.84 1.62
N TRP A 115 2.57 -21.37 2.76
CA TRP A 115 1.76 -21.63 3.94
C TRP A 115 2.52 -21.25 5.21
N VAL A 116 1.78 -21.09 6.31
CA VAL A 116 2.36 -20.84 7.63
C VAL A 116 3.00 -22.13 8.15
N SER A 117 4.33 -22.17 8.23
CA SER A 117 5.10 -23.30 8.76
C SER A 117 5.36 -23.20 10.27
N ALA A 118 5.34 -21.98 10.82
CA ALA A 118 5.33 -21.73 12.26
C ALA A 118 4.59 -20.42 12.52
N GLY A 119 3.60 -20.40 13.41
CA GLY A 119 2.74 -19.23 13.61
C GLY A 119 2.84 -18.62 15.01
N TYR A 120 2.24 -17.44 15.14
CA TYR A 120 1.79 -16.85 16.41
C TYR A 120 2.88 -16.56 17.44
N PHE A 121 4.07 -16.17 17.01
CA PHE A 121 5.15 -15.71 17.90
C PHE A 121 5.25 -14.19 17.92
N GLN A 122 5.76 -13.64 19.03
CA GLN A 122 5.90 -12.21 19.20
C GLN A 122 7.22 -11.71 18.59
N THR A 123 7.16 -10.63 17.83
CA THR A 123 8.34 -9.91 17.35
C THR A 123 8.12 -8.42 17.49
N ALA A 124 9.17 -7.67 17.83
CA ALA A 124 9.08 -6.21 17.90
C ALA A 124 8.77 -5.58 16.53
N ALA A 125 9.12 -6.26 15.43
CA ALA A 125 8.91 -5.77 14.07
C ALA A 125 7.41 -5.66 13.73
N CYS A 126 6.59 -6.62 14.14
CA CYS A 126 5.15 -6.64 13.83
C CYS A 126 4.27 -5.82 14.77
N GLY A 127 4.87 -5.11 15.73
CA GLY A 127 4.17 -4.23 16.64
C GLY A 127 3.10 -4.97 17.46
N MET A 128 1.84 -4.61 17.26
CA MET A 128 0.70 -5.25 17.92
C MET A 128 0.27 -6.59 17.30
N TYR A 129 0.79 -6.92 16.12
CA TYR A 129 0.48 -8.16 15.43
C TYR A 129 1.49 -9.25 15.80
N GLN A 130 1.01 -10.49 15.84
CA GLN A 130 1.89 -11.64 15.90
C GLN A 130 2.63 -11.81 14.59
N ALA A 131 3.71 -12.58 14.62
CA ALA A 131 4.47 -12.96 13.45
C ALA A 131 4.25 -14.44 13.11
N GLU A 132 4.38 -14.74 11.83
CA GLU A 132 4.23 -16.05 11.23
C GLU A 132 5.41 -16.29 10.28
N LYS A 133 5.85 -17.54 10.20
CA LYS A 133 6.88 -17.99 9.28
C LYS A 133 6.20 -18.66 8.09
N LEU A 134 6.52 -18.18 6.90
CA LEU A 134 5.97 -18.72 5.66
C LEU A 134 6.99 -19.62 4.98
N SER A 135 6.53 -20.75 4.47
CA SER A 135 7.35 -21.70 3.72
C SER A 135 6.67 -22.12 2.43
N ASN A 136 7.49 -22.55 1.47
CA ASN A 136 7.07 -23.24 0.26
C ASN A 136 7.93 -24.51 0.08
N SER A 137 7.34 -25.60 -0.41
CA SER A 137 7.97 -26.93 -0.63
C SER A 137 8.22 -27.14 -2.09
#